data_AF-A0A2N3AWE0-F1
#
_entry.id   AF-A0A2N3AWE0-F1
#
_cell.length_a   1.000
_cell.length_b   1.000
_cell.length_c   1.000
_cell.angle_alpha   90.00
_cell.angle_beta   90.00
_cell.angle_gamma   90.00
#
_symmetry.space_group_name_H-M   'P 1'
#
loop_
_entity.id
_entity.type
_entity.pdbx_description
1 polymer ?
#
loop_
_entity_poly.entity_id
_entity_poly.type
_entity_poly.pdbx_seq_one_letter_code
_entity_poly.pdbx_strand_id
1 'polypeptide(L)'
;MQRAQEARKREEIEARERDEEERRRVEDNRRAEEEAEKQRGEAANAAPVADPAPAADESAVAAEAETATPADRSDAAPSPRRFTPIERPEPKRPEVKKKKEDKRAAPIDADKDKRRSGKLTVTRALNEDEGRRARSLAALKRAREKERRGQGGPSKPREKQVRDVVVPEAITVGELANRMAEKGADLVKALFNMGMMVTVNQTIDQDTAELLVEEFGHNITRVSASDVDIDNSEDMDPAETLRPRPPVVTIMGHVDHGKTSLLDALRGTDVVKGEAGGITQHIGAYQITAKSGSGDEQKITFLDTPGHAAFSEMRMRGANVTDIVILVVAADDGIMPQTIEAIKHTQAAGVPMIVAINKCDKPEANPQKVRERLLEHNVMVEAMSGEVQDVEVSATTGAGLDKLIEAIGLQAELLELKARPDRDAEATVIEAQLDKGRGPVATVLVTRGTLKRGDNFVVGTQSGKVRAIVDDKGKQLQEAGPSMPVEVLGLGGVPSAGDNLTVVENEQRAREVAKYRLEIATEKRTALAPTNFDTMFS
;
A
#
# COMPACT_ATOMS: atom_id res chain seq x y z
N MET A 1 -54.61 5.84 24.25
CA MET A 1 -53.67 5.25 25.24
C MET A 1 -53.42 3.77 24.99
N GLN A 2 -54.40 2.87 25.09
CA GLN A 2 -54.19 1.40 24.99
C GLN A 2 -53.33 0.96 23.78
N ARG A 3 -53.67 1.37 22.55
CA ARG A 3 -52.86 1.05 21.34
C ARG A 3 -51.39 1.48 21.41
N ALA A 4 -51.09 2.58 22.11
CA ALA A 4 -49.70 3.04 22.30
C ALA A 4 -48.96 2.26 23.40
N GLN A 5 -49.68 1.66 24.34
CA GLN A 5 -49.12 0.72 25.32
C GLN A 5 -48.90 -0.67 24.71
N GLU A 6 -49.76 -1.09 23.77
CA GLU A 6 -49.58 -2.33 23.01
C GLU A 6 -48.40 -2.25 22.04
N ALA A 7 -48.23 -1.12 21.33
CA ALA A 7 -47.09 -0.90 20.45
C ALA A 7 -45.76 -1.00 21.22
N ARG A 8 -45.62 -0.25 22.32
CA ARG A 8 -44.41 -0.29 23.17
C ARG A 8 -44.11 -1.69 23.74
N LYS A 9 -45.14 -2.46 24.09
CA LYS A 9 -44.96 -3.84 24.55
C LYS A 9 -44.49 -4.78 23.44
N ARG A 10 -44.89 -4.55 22.18
CA ARG A 10 -44.37 -5.31 21.03
C ARG A 10 -42.92 -4.96 20.75
N GLU A 11 -42.59 -3.67 20.70
CA GLU A 11 -41.21 -3.18 20.55
C GLU A 11 -40.28 -3.72 21.65
N GLU A 12 -40.74 -3.81 22.89
CA GLU A 12 -39.97 -4.38 24.01
C GLU A 12 -39.79 -5.91 23.90
N ILE A 13 -40.76 -6.64 23.34
CA ILE A 13 -40.65 -8.08 23.07
C ILE A 13 -39.69 -8.33 21.89
N GLU A 14 -39.88 -7.61 20.78
CA GLU A 14 -39.02 -7.69 19.57
C GLU A 14 -37.58 -7.23 19.84
N ALA A 15 -37.34 -6.37 20.84
CA ALA A 15 -35.99 -6.06 21.32
C ALA A 15 -35.38 -7.25 22.08
N ARG A 16 -36.10 -7.82 23.05
CA ARG A 16 -35.62 -8.97 23.84
C ARG A 16 -35.38 -10.22 22.99
N GLU A 17 -36.23 -10.48 21.99
CA GLU A 17 -36.06 -11.61 21.07
C GLU A 17 -34.79 -11.44 20.21
N ARG A 18 -34.47 -10.22 19.77
CA ARG A 18 -33.20 -9.92 19.07
C ARG A 18 -32.00 -10.06 19.98
N ASP A 19 -32.06 -9.54 21.22
CA ASP A 19 -30.97 -9.69 22.20
C ASP A 19 -30.72 -11.17 22.55
N GLU A 20 -31.77 -11.99 22.66
CA GLU A 20 -31.62 -13.44 22.88
C GLU A 20 -31.07 -14.17 21.65
N GLU A 21 -31.47 -13.79 20.43
CA GLU A 21 -30.94 -14.38 19.20
C GLU A 21 -29.46 -14.03 19.00
N GLU A 22 -29.07 -12.79 19.25
CA GLU A 22 -27.67 -12.34 19.17
C GLU A 22 -26.79 -13.07 20.22
N ARG A 23 -27.27 -13.22 21.45
CA ARG A 23 -26.59 -14.02 22.48
C ARG A 23 -26.40 -15.48 22.08
N ARG A 24 -27.40 -16.11 21.45
CA ARG A 24 -27.28 -17.49 20.94
C ARG A 24 -26.25 -17.59 19.82
N ARG A 25 -26.26 -16.65 18.86
CA ARG A 25 -25.26 -16.59 17.78
C ARG A 25 -23.84 -16.43 18.31
N VAL A 26 -23.63 -15.60 19.34
CA VAL A 26 -22.33 -15.46 20.00
C VAL A 26 -21.91 -16.74 20.73
N GLU A 27 -22.84 -17.43 21.40
CA GLU A 27 -22.52 -18.68 22.09
C GLU A 27 -22.23 -19.84 21.12
N ASP A 28 -22.97 -19.95 20.03
CA ASP A 28 -22.75 -20.97 18.98
C ASP A 28 -21.42 -20.72 18.23
N ASN A 29 -21.08 -19.46 17.93
CA ASN A 29 -19.77 -19.11 17.36
C ASN A 29 -18.62 -19.51 18.30
N ARG A 30 -18.72 -19.20 19.61
CA ARG A 30 -17.71 -19.60 20.60
C ARG A 30 -17.57 -21.12 20.68
N ARG A 31 -18.67 -21.86 20.62
CA ARG A 31 -18.63 -23.35 20.61
C ARG A 31 -17.95 -23.89 19.35
N ALA A 32 -18.21 -23.30 18.19
CA ALA A 32 -17.55 -23.67 16.94
C ALA A 32 -16.04 -23.38 16.97
N GLU A 33 -15.62 -22.26 17.57
CA GLU A 33 -14.20 -21.96 17.80
C GLU A 33 -13.53 -22.97 18.75
N GLU A 34 -14.18 -23.32 19.86
CA GLU A 34 -13.69 -24.32 20.82
C GLU A 34 -13.60 -25.74 20.22
N GLU A 35 -14.52 -26.11 19.32
CA GLU A 35 -14.44 -27.38 18.57
C GLU A 35 -13.34 -27.36 17.50
N ALA A 36 -13.17 -26.25 16.77
CA ALA A 36 -12.10 -26.09 15.80
C ALA A 36 -10.71 -26.11 16.44
N GLU A 37 -10.55 -25.53 17.64
CA GLU A 37 -9.29 -25.57 18.39
C GLU A 37 -8.97 -26.98 18.92
N LYS A 38 -9.99 -27.73 19.40
CA LYS A 38 -9.84 -29.14 19.77
C LYS A 38 -9.42 -30.02 18.59
N GLN A 39 -10.08 -29.88 17.43
CA GLN A 39 -9.73 -30.62 16.23
C GLN A 39 -8.30 -30.31 15.75
N ARG A 40 -7.84 -29.04 15.87
CA ARG A 40 -6.44 -28.67 15.63
C ARG A 40 -5.47 -29.34 16.62
N GLY A 41 -5.83 -29.41 17.91
CA GLY A 41 -5.04 -30.08 18.95
C GLY A 41 -4.92 -31.60 18.77
N GLU A 42 -6.00 -32.25 18.34
CA GLU A 42 -6.02 -33.69 18.06
C GLU A 42 -5.25 -34.03 16.78
N ALA A 43 -5.40 -33.25 15.70
CA ALA A 43 -4.63 -33.40 14.48
C ALA A 43 -3.12 -33.19 14.70
N ALA A 44 -2.71 -32.30 15.61
CA ALA A 44 -1.31 -32.06 15.94
C ALA A 44 -0.66 -33.19 16.76
N ASN A 45 -1.44 -34.00 17.49
CA ASN A 45 -0.94 -35.16 18.24
C ASN A 45 -0.93 -36.48 17.43
N ALA A 46 -1.63 -36.53 16.29
CA ALA A 46 -1.70 -37.70 15.42
C ALA A 46 -0.54 -37.76 14.40
N ALA A 47 0.70 -37.87 14.88
CA ALA A 47 1.84 -38.20 14.01
C ALA A 47 1.77 -39.66 13.53
N PRO A 48 2.02 -39.96 12.24
CA PRO A 48 1.78 -41.31 11.69
C PRO A 48 2.83 -42.33 12.15
N VAL A 49 2.35 -43.53 12.45
CA VAL A 49 3.17 -44.71 12.75
C VAL A 49 3.76 -45.28 11.46
N ALA A 50 4.99 -45.80 11.55
CA ALA A 50 5.77 -46.33 10.42
C ALA A 50 5.41 -47.79 10.05
N ASP A 51 6.16 -48.31 9.07
CA ASP A 51 6.33 -49.72 8.62
C ASP A 51 5.41 -50.25 7.50
N PRO A 52 5.87 -51.23 6.68
CA PRO A 52 7.25 -51.51 6.26
C PRO A 52 7.42 -51.80 4.75
N ALA A 53 8.66 -51.88 4.28
CA ALA A 53 9.00 -52.34 2.92
C ALA A 53 9.07 -53.88 2.80
N PRO A 54 8.73 -54.49 1.64
CA PRO A 54 9.11 -55.84 1.27
C PRO A 54 10.42 -55.88 0.44
N ALA A 55 11.08 -57.03 0.41
CA ALA A 55 12.44 -57.19 -0.11
C ALA A 55 12.52 -58.00 -1.42
N ALA A 56 13.64 -57.78 -2.13
CA ALA A 56 14.40 -58.70 -2.99
C ALA A 56 13.72 -59.49 -4.13
N ASP A 57 14.34 -59.41 -5.32
CA ASP A 57 14.73 -60.62 -6.06
C ASP A 57 16.05 -60.38 -6.84
N GLU A 58 16.79 -61.45 -7.12
CA GLU A 58 18.12 -61.45 -7.75
C GLU A 58 18.03 -61.77 -9.26
N SER A 59 19.01 -61.30 -10.05
CA SER A 59 19.78 -62.14 -11.00
C SER A 59 20.72 -61.31 -11.89
N ALA A 60 21.78 -61.93 -12.39
CA ALA A 60 22.93 -61.29 -13.02
C ALA A 60 23.13 -61.67 -14.50
N VAL A 61 23.79 -60.81 -15.29
CA VAL A 61 24.59 -61.22 -16.47
C VAL A 61 25.83 -60.31 -16.68
N ALA A 62 26.96 -60.96 -16.99
CA ALA A 62 28.32 -60.54 -17.46
C ALA A 62 28.52 -59.14 -18.13
N ALA A 63 29.58 -58.38 -17.77
CA ALA A 63 30.96 -58.29 -18.35
C ALA A 63 31.13 -57.04 -19.27
N GLU A 64 32.27 -56.35 -19.47
CA GLU A 64 33.74 -56.57 -19.29
C GLU A 64 34.39 -55.36 -18.52
N ALA A 65 35.39 -55.47 -17.64
CA ALA A 65 36.87 -55.39 -17.86
C ALA A 65 37.35 -54.18 -18.72
N GLU A 66 38.35 -53.32 -18.39
CA GLU A 66 39.56 -53.32 -17.51
C GLU A 66 39.85 -51.85 -17.00
N THR A 67 40.77 -51.47 -16.06
CA THR A 67 41.68 -52.13 -15.08
C THR A 67 42.13 -51.17 -13.95
N ALA A 68 42.37 -51.73 -12.76
CA ALA A 68 43.40 -51.51 -11.70
C ALA A 68 44.16 -50.16 -11.53
N THR A 69 44.26 -49.46 -10.36
CA THR A 69 44.46 -49.77 -8.89
C THR A 69 45.91 -50.10 -8.45
N PRO A 70 46.30 -50.18 -7.14
CA PRO A 70 45.64 -49.89 -5.82
C PRO A 70 46.30 -48.66 -5.09
N ALA A 71 46.27 -48.37 -3.77
CA ALA A 71 45.78 -48.96 -2.48
C ALA A 71 45.36 -47.79 -1.52
N ASP A 72 45.12 -47.86 -0.19
CA ASP A 72 45.18 -48.89 0.88
C ASP A 72 44.03 -48.66 1.93
N ARG A 73 43.92 -49.54 2.93
CA ARG A 73 42.73 -49.84 3.78
C ARG A 73 42.59 -49.01 5.07
N SER A 74 41.36 -48.89 5.60
CA SER A 74 40.88 -49.63 6.80
C SER A 74 39.53 -49.13 7.38
N ASP A 75 38.74 -50.04 7.96
CA ASP A 75 37.44 -49.81 8.61
C ASP A 75 37.44 -48.89 9.85
N ALA A 76 36.31 -48.22 10.10
CA ALA A 76 35.50 -48.35 11.34
C ALA A 76 34.38 -47.29 11.44
N ALA A 77 33.21 -47.68 11.95
CA ALA A 77 32.07 -46.78 12.18
C ALA A 77 32.18 -45.97 13.50
N PRO A 78 31.64 -44.74 13.57
CA PRO A 78 31.41 -44.05 14.84
C PRO A 78 29.95 -44.19 15.33
N SER A 79 29.80 -44.49 16.62
CA SER A 79 28.51 -44.49 17.35
C SER A 79 28.22 -43.10 17.98
N PRO A 80 26.98 -42.83 18.46
CA PRO A 80 26.51 -41.45 18.62
C PRO A 80 26.60 -40.87 20.04
N ARG A 81 26.34 -39.55 20.12
CA ARG A 81 25.99 -38.70 21.27
C ARG A 81 27.16 -38.07 22.06
N ARG A 82 27.22 -36.73 22.06
CA ARG A 82 26.67 -35.92 23.18
C ARG A 82 26.52 -34.44 22.80
N PHE A 83 25.43 -33.84 23.29
CA PHE A 83 25.18 -32.41 23.26
C PHE A 83 26.05 -31.71 24.31
N THR A 84 26.74 -30.63 23.93
CA THR A 84 27.22 -29.58 24.84
C THR A 84 27.01 -28.22 24.18
N PRO A 85 26.63 -27.15 24.91
CA PRO A 85 26.25 -25.88 24.29
C PRO A 85 27.46 -25.16 23.70
N ILE A 86 27.36 -24.71 22.45
CA ILE A 86 28.37 -23.85 21.81
C ILE A 86 27.94 -22.39 22.03
N GLU A 87 28.85 -21.60 22.60
CA GLU A 87 28.65 -20.16 22.83
C GLU A 87 28.47 -19.39 21.51
N ARG A 88 27.63 -18.35 21.53
CA ARG A 88 27.44 -17.45 20.38
C ARG A 88 28.70 -16.61 20.16
N PRO A 89 29.30 -16.60 18.95
CA PRO A 89 30.38 -15.67 18.65
C PRO A 89 29.81 -14.25 18.48
N GLU A 90 30.32 -13.29 19.27
CA GLU A 90 29.96 -11.87 19.13
C GLU A 90 30.53 -11.24 17.83
N PRO A 91 29.76 -10.38 17.13
CA PRO A 91 30.24 -9.73 15.91
C PRO A 91 31.25 -8.61 16.20
N LYS A 92 32.50 -8.80 15.78
CA LYS A 92 33.56 -7.78 15.85
C LYS A 92 33.18 -6.53 15.03
N ARG A 93 33.10 -5.37 15.69
CA ARG A 93 33.04 -4.06 15.03
C ARG A 93 34.38 -3.71 14.36
N PRO A 94 34.38 -3.05 13.18
CA PRO A 94 35.61 -2.71 12.46
C PRO A 94 36.40 -1.57 13.11
N GLU A 95 37.73 -1.69 13.10
CA GLU A 95 38.65 -0.72 13.69
C GLU A 95 38.87 0.51 12.79
N VAL A 96 38.63 1.71 13.34
CA VAL A 96 38.90 2.98 12.64
C VAL A 96 40.28 3.51 13.01
N LYS A 97 41.14 3.69 12.00
CA LYS A 97 42.53 4.19 12.15
C LYS A 97 42.54 5.62 12.71
N LYS A 98 43.17 5.82 13.88
CA LYS A 98 43.41 7.14 14.49
C LYS A 98 44.46 7.94 13.69
N LYS A 99 44.06 9.03 13.04
CA LYS A 99 44.96 10.15 12.70
C LYS A 99 45.14 11.05 13.93
N LYS A 100 46.36 11.55 14.16
CA LYS A 100 46.65 12.62 15.13
C LYS A 100 46.38 13.98 14.48
N GLU A 101 45.59 14.82 15.13
CA GLU A 101 45.59 16.27 14.91
C GLU A 101 45.49 16.98 16.28
N ASP A 102 46.33 18.00 16.46
CA ASP A 102 46.41 18.76 17.70
C ASP A 102 45.21 19.71 17.87
N LYS A 103 44.58 19.67 19.05
CA LYS A 103 43.61 20.71 19.47
C LYS A 103 44.01 21.30 20.81
N ARG A 104 44.54 22.52 20.77
CA ARG A 104 44.57 23.42 21.94
C ARG A 104 43.13 23.80 22.30
N ALA A 105 42.71 23.44 23.50
CA ALA A 105 41.43 23.88 24.04
C ALA A 105 41.53 25.32 24.59
N ALA A 106 40.44 26.07 24.45
CA ALA A 106 40.20 27.31 25.19
C ALA A 106 38.88 27.14 25.98
N PRO A 107 38.87 27.33 27.30
CA PRO A 107 37.64 27.35 28.08
C PRO A 107 37.02 28.76 28.13
N ILE A 108 35.74 28.78 28.47
CA ILE A 108 34.85 29.93 28.55
C ILE A 108 35.10 30.73 29.83
N ASP A 109 35.14 32.06 29.75
CA ASP A 109 35.17 32.96 30.91
C ASP A 109 33.74 33.38 31.32
N ALA A 110 33.43 33.28 32.62
CA ALA A 110 32.23 33.83 33.21
C ALA A 110 32.43 34.31 34.66
N ASP A 111 31.83 35.47 34.94
CA ASP A 111 31.58 36.10 36.24
C ASP A 111 32.72 36.83 36.99
N LYS A 112 32.31 37.57 38.02
CA LYS A 112 32.88 38.86 38.44
C LYS A 112 33.76 38.81 39.71
N ASP A 113 34.50 39.90 39.84
CA ASP A 113 34.60 40.77 41.03
C ASP A 113 35.75 40.56 42.05
N LYS A 114 36.19 41.72 42.54
CA LYS A 114 36.90 42.02 43.80
C LYS A 114 38.38 41.62 44.04
N ARG A 115 39.17 42.72 43.96
CA ARG A 115 40.01 43.30 45.04
C ARG A 115 41.45 42.78 45.27
N ARG A 116 42.37 43.67 44.89
CA ARG A 116 43.55 44.15 45.66
C ARG A 116 44.35 43.11 46.46
N SER A 117 45.56 42.85 46.00
CA SER A 117 46.75 43.17 46.82
C SER A 117 47.90 43.61 45.91
N GLY A 118 48.63 44.65 46.33
CA GLY A 118 49.76 45.15 45.56
C GLY A 118 51.05 44.44 45.96
N LYS A 119 51.84 44.01 44.99
CA LYS A 119 53.28 43.83 45.15
C LYS A 119 53.95 44.73 44.13
N LEU A 120 54.62 45.78 44.61
CA LEU A 120 55.52 46.57 43.78
C LEU A 120 56.70 45.69 43.39
N THR A 121 57.09 45.74 42.12
CA THR A 121 58.34 45.16 41.63
C THR A 121 59.18 46.28 41.00
N VAL A 122 60.50 46.15 41.09
CA VAL A 122 61.51 47.23 41.06
C VAL A 122 61.70 47.91 39.68
N THR A 123 60.84 47.64 38.70
CA THR A 123 60.94 48.19 37.33
C THR A 123 60.29 49.58 37.15
N ARG A 124 59.69 50.16 38.19
CA ARG A 124 58.96 51.44 38.10
C ARG A 124 59.62 52.65 38.77
N ALA A 125 60.87 52.53 39.21
CA ALA A 125 61.63 53.57 39.93
C ALA A 125 62.91 54.03 39.19
N LEU A 126 63.02 53.74 37.88
CA LEU A 126 64.21 54.07 37.07
C LEU A 126 63.89 54.82 35.76
N ASN A 127 62.69 55.39 35.63
CA ASN A 127 62.30 56.25 34.50
C ASN A 127 61.41 57.40 35.01
N GLU A 128 61.90 58.15 36.00
CA GLU A 128 61.38 59.46 36.37
C GLU A 128 62.34 60.56 35.89
N ASP A 129 62.58 60.62 34.57
CA ASP A 129 62.75 61.90 33.89
C ASP A 129 62.52 61.75 32.37
N GLU A 130 62.36 62.90 31.69
CA GLU A 130 62.15 63.05 30.24
C GLU A 130 60.76 62.69 29.63
N GLY A 131 59.96 63.75 29.40
CA GLY A 131 59.59 64.07 28.01
C GLY A 131 58.33 63.47 27.38
N ARG A 132 57.23 64.24 27.43
CA ARG A 132 56.14 64.32 26.41
C ARG A 132 55.47 63.01 25.94
N ARG A 133 54.30 62.77 26.53
CA ARG A 133 53.29 61.74 26.19
C ARG A 133 52.93 61.67 24.68
N ALA A 134 53.37 60.62 23.99
CA ALA A 134 52.71 60.16 22.76
C ALA A 134 51.48 59.30 23.12
N ARG A 135 50.28 59.64 22.62
CA ARG A 135 49.09 58.77 22.79
C ARG A 135 49.25 57.51 21.97
N SER A 136 48.98 56.34 22.54
CA SER A 136 49.20 55.06 21.87
C SER A 136 48.33 54.90 20.62
N LEU A 137 48.92 54.35 19.55
CA LEU A 137 48.26 54.15 18.25
C LEU A 137 46.98 53.31 18.34
N ALA A 138 46.87 52.44 19.34
CA ALA A 138 45.67 51.63 19.60
C ALA A 138 44.45 52.48 20.05
N ALA A 139 44.66 53.58 20.77
CA ALA A 139 43.58 54.48 21.16
C ALA A 139 43.06 55.27 19.95
N LEU A 140 43.97 55.76 19.10
CA LEU A 140 43.62 56.43 17.84
C LEU A 140 42.87 55.50 16.87
N LYS A 141 43.28 54.22 16.77
CA LYS A 141 42.63 53.25 15.87
C LYS A 141 41.16 52.99 16.26
N ARG A 142 40.88 52.78 17.56
CA ARG A 142 39.50 52.60 18.06
C ARG A 142 38.64 53.86 17.97
N ALA A 143 39.22 55.05 18.17
CA ALA A 143 38.51 56.31 17.97
C ALA A 143 38.07 56.46 16.51
N ARG A 144 39.00 56.26 15.55
CA ARG A 144 38.71 56.28 14.11
C ARG A 144 37.69 55.24 13.68
N GLU A 145 37.71 54.05 14.27
CA GLU A 145 36.76 52.98 13.96
C GLU A 145 35.34 53.29 14.49
N LYS A 146 35.25 53.97 15.64
CA LYS A 146 33.97 54.46 16.19
C LYS A 146 33.42 55.65 15.38
N GLU A 147 34.26 56.60 14.97
CA GLU A 147 33.88 57.66 14.02
C GLU A 147 33.43 57.09 12.68
N ARG A 148 34.17 56.12 12.12
CA ARG A 148 33.86 55.49 10.83
C ARG A 148 32.58 54.65 10.87
N ARG A 149 32.17 54.14 12.04
CA ARG A 149 30.84 53.56 12.26
C ARG A 149 29.74 54.63 12.40
N GLY A 150 30.05 55.79 13.01
CA GLY A 150 29.12 56.93 13.05
C GLY A 150 28.96 57.67 11.70
N GLN A 151 29.96 57.57 10.82
CA GLN A 151 29.95 58.06 9.43
C GLN A 151 29.52 56.99 8.42
N GLY A 152 28.95 55.88 8.88
CA GLY A 152 28.05 55.10 8.03
C GLY A 152 26.81 55.95 7.78
N GLY A 153 26.75 56.62 6.63
CA GLY A 153 25.55 57.34 6.19
C GLY A 153 24.32 56.43 6.21
N PRO A 154 23.09 57.00 6.22
CA PRO A 154 21.86 56.22 6.36
C PRO A 154 21.92 55.03 5.41
N SER A 155 21.79 53.82 5.96
CA SER A 155 21.79 52.59 5.16
C SER A 155 20.81 52.81 4.02
N LYS A 156 21.30 52.79 2.78
CA LYS A 156 20.42 52.84 1.61
C LYS A 156 19.30 51.82 1.87
N PRO A 157 18.02 52.21 1.81
CA PRO A 157 16.95 51.24 1.96
C PRO A 157 17.22 50.15 0.93
N ARG A 158 17.34 48.90 1.41
CA ARG A 158 17.41 47.77 0.49
C ARG A 158 16.15 47.85 -0.36
N GLU A 159 16.32 47.96 -1.67
CA GLU A 159 15.19 47.88 -2.59
C GLU A 159 14.44 46.59 -2.26
N LYS A 160 13.13 46.72 -1.97
CA LYS A 160 12.29 45.59 -1.60
C LYS A 160 12.35 44.59 -2.74
N GLN A 161 13.01 43.45 -2.52
CA GLN A 161 13.04 42.37 -3.48
C GLN A 161 11.67 41.71 -3.44
N VAL A 162 10.82 42.05 -4.41
CA VAL A 162 9.60 41.29 -4.68
C VAL A 162 10.00 39.84 -4.91
N ARG A 163 9.27 38.92 -4.28
CA ARG A 163 9.47 37.47 -4.38
C ARG A 163 8.12 36.82 -4.52
N ASP A 164 8.10 35.70 -5.22
CA ASP A 164 6.92 34.85 -5.31
C ASP A 164 6.95 33.91 -4.10
N VAL A 165 5.97 34.07 -3.21
CA VAL A 165 5.89 33.38 -1.92
C VAL A 165 4.82 32.30 -2.05
N VAL A 166 5.29 31.05 -2.05
CA VAL A 166 4.40 29.88 -2.04
C VAL A 166 3.73 29.76 -0.66
N VAL A 167 2.39 29.77 -0.62
CA VAL A 167 1.60 29.71 0.64
C VAL A 167 0.61 28.53 0.59
N PRO A 168 0.75 27.52 1.47
CA PRO A 168 -0.21 26.43 1.63
C PRO A 168 -1.41 26.86 2.50
N GLU A 169 -2.42 26.00 2.63
CA GLU A 169 -3.65 26.28 3.39
C GLU A 169 -3.43 26.69 4.86
N ALA A 170 -2.43 26.11 5.51
CA ALA A 170 -1.97 26.51 6.85
C ALA A 170 -0.44 26.63 6.88
N ILE A 171 0.08 27.75 7.39
CA ILE A 171 1.52 28.03 7.49
C ILE A 171 1.86 28.66 8.84
N THR A 172 3.02 28.36 9.44
CA THR A 172 3.44 29.11 10.64
C THR A 172 3.99 30.49 10.27
N VAL A 173 3.80 31.47 11.15
CA VAL A 173 4.31 32.85 10.93
C VAL A 173 5.84 32.86 10.72
N GLY A 174 6.57 31.94 11.37
CA GLY A 174 8.01 31.76 11.20
C GLY A 174 8.39 31.17 9.83
N GLU A 175 7.64 30.21 9.30
CA GLU A 175 7.85 29.68 7.96
C GLU A 175 7.52 30.70 6.87
N LEU A 176 6.42 31.45 7.03
CA LEU A 176 6.05 32.53 6.12
C LEU A 176 7.15 33.61 6.06
N ALA A 177 7.63 34.06 7.23
CA ALA A 177 8.75 34.99 7.33
C ALA A 177 10.02 34.46 6.63
N ASN A 178 10.34 33.18 6.78
CA ASN A 178 11.48 32.56 6.11
C ASN A 178 11.31 32.51 4.58
N ARG A 179 10.11 32.24 4.06
CA ARG A 179 9.82 32.25 2.61
C ARG A 179 9.93 33.67 2.02
N MET A 180 9.43 34.68 2.73
CA MET A 180 9.58 36.10 2.38
C MET A 180 11.04 36.60 2.57
N ALA A 181 11.84 35.92 3.39
CA ALA A 181 13.12 36.37 3.96
C ALA A 181 13.02 37.68 4.77
N GLU A 182 11.85 37.89 5.38
CA GLU A 182 11.58 38.94 6.36
C GLU A 182 11.78 38.43 7.78
N LYS A 183 11.77 39.32 8.78
CA LYS A 183 11.87 38.91 10.18
C LYS A 183 10.48 38.53 10.71
N GLY A 184 10.34 37.34 11.30
CA GLY A 184 9.08 36.91 11.93
C GLY A 184 8.56 37.87 13.03
N ALA A 185 9.46 38.63 13.68
CA ALA A 185 9.08 39.68 14.63
C ALA A 185 8.41 40.91 13.99
N ASP A 186 8.55 41.12 12.69
CA ASP A 186 7.90 42.20 11.94
C ASP A 186 6.55 41.74 11.37
N LEU A 187 6.42 40.47 10.92
CA LEU A 187 5.12 39.85 10.60
C LEU A 187 4.19 39.76 11.83
N VAL A 188 4.71 39.41 13.01
CA VAL A 188 3.92 39.40 14.26
C VAL A 188 3.37 40.78 14.61
N LYS A 189 4.05 41.88 14.24
CA LYS A 189 3.54 43.25 14.44
C LYS A 189 2.43 43.59 13.45
N ALA A 190 2.55 43.15 12.20
CA ALA A 190 1.51 43.31 11.19
C ALA A 190 0.22 42.59 11.63
N LEU A 191 0.32 41.31 12.01
CA LEU A 191 -0.79 40.54 12.59
C LEU A 191 -1.42 41.23 13.81
N PHE A 192 -0.59 41.77 14.71
CA PHE A 192 -1.08 42.52 15.87
C PHE A 192 -1.84 43.80 15.48
N ASN A 193 -1.38 44.54 14.47
CA ASN A 193 -2.08 45.72 13.94
C ASN A 193 -3.42 45.34 13.27
N MET A 194 -3.50 44.15 12.66
CA MET A 194 -4.73 43.56 12.12
C MET A 194 -5.66 42.98 13.21
N GLY A 195 -5.30 43.08 14.49
CA GLY A 195 -6.10 42.62 15.63
C GLY A 195 -5.88 41.16 16.04
N MET A 196 -4.93 40.46 15.41
CA MET A 196 -4.64 39.05 15.68
C MET A 196 -3.38 38.90 16.55
N MET A 197 -3.56 38.42 17.79
CA MET A 197 -2.46 38.16 18.72
C MET A 197 -1.86 36.77 18.48
N VAL A 198 -0.89 36.69 17.56
CA VAL A 198 -0.25 35.45 17.12
C VAL A 198 1.25 35.47 17.43
N THR A 199 1.81 34.33 17.80
CA THR A 199 3.25 34.11 18.06
C THR A 199 3.94 33.48 16.85
N VAL A 200 5.27 33.60 16.76
CA VAL A 200 6.07 33.16 15.59
C VAL A 200 5.84 31.68 15.21
N ASN A 201 5.52 30.81 16.17
CA ASN A 201 5.35 29.37 15.95
C ASN A 201 3.88 28.94 15.78
N GLN A 202 2.92 29.87 15.85
CA GLN A 202 1.52 29.55 15.59
C GLN A 202 1.23 29.54 14.10
N THR A 203 0.32 28.66 13.70
CA THR A 203 -0.22 28.54 12.36
C THR A 203 -1.24 29.64 12.09
N ILE A 204 -1.21 30.19 10.89
CA ILE A 204 -2.21 31.09 10.31
C ILE A 204 -2.79 30.46 9.04
N ASP A 205 -4.02 30.86 8.73
CA ASP A 205 -4.75 30.54 7.51
C ASP A 205 -4.17 31.22 6.26
N GLN A 206 -4.45 30.65 5.09
CA GLN A 206 -3.97 31.14 3.79
C GLN A 206 -4.44 32.57 3.47
N ASP A 207 -5.67 32.95 3.84
CA ASP A 207 -6.21 34.30 3.58
C ASP A 207 -5.47 35.36 4.44
N THR A 208 -5.24 35.08 5.72
CA THR A 208 -4.40 35.92 6.59
C THR A 208 -2.95 35.99 6.11
N ALA A 209 -2.40 34.86 5.61
CA ALA A 209 -1.05 34.84 5.05
C ALA A 209 -0.94 35.65 3.74
N GLU A 210 -1.98 35.66 2.90
CA GLU A 210 -2.05 36.49 1.69
C GLU A 210 -1.99 37.98 2.00
N LEU A 211 -2.81 38.46 2.95
CA LEU A 211 -2.81 39.86 3.38
C LEU A 211 -1.43 40.32 3.87
N LEU A 212 -0.68 39.45 4.56
CA LEU A 212 0.71 39.73 4.96
C LEU A 212 1.68 39.75 3.78
N VAL A 213 1.53 38.83 2.81
CA VAL A 213 2.37 38.78 1.61
C VAL A 213 2.19 40.05 0.78
N GLU A 214 0.94 40.51 0.62
CA GLU A 214 0.62 41.77 -0.06
C GLU A 214 1.12 43.02 0.70
N GLU A 215 0.90 43.12 2.02
CA GLU A 215 1.33 44.29 2.83
C GLU A 215 2.86 44.51 2.75
N PHE A 216 3.64 43.43 2.72
CA PHE A 216 5.09 43.51 2.60
C PHE A 216 5.56 43.74 1.15
N GLY A 217 4.71 43.50 0.15
CA GLY A 217 4.98 43.77 -1.27
C GLY A 217 5.60 42.57 -2.01
N HIS A 218 5.17 41.37 -1.67
CA HIS A 218 5.52 40.12 -2.34
C HIS A 218 4.33 39.59 -3.15
N ASN A 219 4.57 38.73 -4.14
CA ASN A 219 3.50 38.07 -4.87
C ASN A 219 3.14 36.76 -4.15
N ILE A 220 1.87 36.42 -4.04
CA ILE A 220 1.45 35.10 -3.55
C ILE A 220 1.40 34.08 -4.68
N THR A 221 1.87 32.87 -4.40
CA THR A 221 1.51 31.67 -5.17
C THR A 221 0.74 30.76 -4.23
N ARG A 222 -0.58 30.75 -4.36
CA ARG A 222 -1.43 29.83 -3.59
C ARG A 222 -1.15 28.41 -4.05
N VAL A 223 -0.99 27.49 -3.09
CA VAL A 223 -0.92 26.05 -3.34
C VAL A 223 -2.06 25.43 -2.54
N SER A 224 -2.99 24.83 -3.26
CA SER A 224 -4.13 24.10 -2.70
C SER A 224 -3.70 22.71 -2.22
N ALA A 225 -4.52 22.08 -1.38
CA ALA A 225 -4.44 20.63 -1.11
C ALA A 225 -4.29 19.81 -2.41
N SER A 226 -5.03 20.20 -3.46
CA SER A 226 -5.10 19.55 -4.77
C SER A 226 -3.85 19.73 -5.64
N ASP A 227 -2.97 20.69 -5.35
CA ASP A 227 -1.69 20.85 -6.06
C ASP A 227 -0.61 19.91 -5.49
N VAL A 228 -0.77 19.53 -4.21
CA VAL A 228 0.14 18.63 -3.49
C VAL A 228 -0.27 17.18 -3.68
N ASP A 229 -1.57 16.87 -3.61
CA ASP A 229 -2.06 15.54 -3.95
C ASP A 229 -2.13 15.36 -5.48
N ILE A 230 -1.83 14.16 -5.94
CA ILE A 230 -1.89 13.81 -7.38
C ILE A 230 -3.20 13.07 -7.60
N ASP A 231 -4.25 13.84 -7.83
CA ASP A 231 -5.55 13.32 -8.25
C ASP A 231 -5.72 13.49 -9.76
N ASN A 232 -5.39 12.44 -10.50
CA ASN A 232 -5.54 12.38 -11.96
C ASN A 232 -6.95 11.90 -12.38
N SER A 233 -7.93 11.84 -11.47
CA SER A 233 -9.27 11.32 -11.79
C SER A 233 -10.02 12.16 -12.84
N GLU A 234 -9.69 13.45 -12.97
CA GLU A 234 -10.25 14.36 -13.98
C GLU A 234 -9.48 14.38 -15.32
N ASP A 235 -8.31 13.73 -15.43
CA ASP A 235 -7.52 13.68 -16.66
C ASP A 235 -8.16 12.76 -17.71
N MET A 236 -9.04 13.31 -18.54
CA MET A 236 -9.56 12.59 -19.72
C MET A 236 -8.50 12.47 -20.81
N ASP A 237 -8.15 11.24 -21.21
CA ASP A 237 -7.22 11.02 -22.32
C ASP A 237 -7.85 11.42 -23.67
N PRO A 238 -7.11 12.06 -24.60
CA PRO A 238 -7.59 12.37 -25.94
C PRO A 238 -7.98 11.09 -26.69
N ALA A 239 -9.16 11.08 -27.30
CA ALA A 239 -9.74 9.90 -27.96
C ALA A 239 -8.82 9.26 -29.03
N GLU A 240 -7.97 10.06 -29.70
CA GLU A 240 -7.00 9.60 -30.69
C GLU A 240 -5.84 8.76 -30.11
N THR A 241 -5.57 8.90 -28.80
CA THR A 241 -4.49 8.20 -28.10
C THR A 241 -4.92 6.88 -27.46
N LEU A 242 -6.24 6.64 -27.40
CA LEU A 242 -6.84 5.44 -26.86
C LEU A 242 -6.63 4.24 -27.78
N ARG A 243 -6.14 3.13 -27.24
CA ARG A 243 -5.98 1.85 -27.93
C ARG A 243 -6.84 0.78 -27.25
N PRO A 244 -7.29 -0.26 -27.97
CA PRO A 244 -7.94 -1.41 -27.36
C PRO A 244 -7.07 -2.03 -26.26
N ARG A 245 -7.68 -2.43 -25.14
CA ARG A 245 -6.98 -3.11 -24.04
C ARG A 245 -7.63 -4.46 -23.71
N PRO A 246 -6.87 -5.41 -23.11
CA PRO A 246 -7.44 -6.64 -22.58
C PRO A 246 -8.59 -6.37 -21.59
N PRO A 247 -9.69 -7.15 -21.60
CA PRO A 247 -10.66 -7.13 -20.52
C PRO A 247 -10.06 -7.67 -19.22
N VAL A 248 -10.44 -7.05 -18.11
CA VAL A 248 -10.16 -7.54 -16.76
C VAL A 248 -11.45 -8.11 -16.18
N VAL A 249 -11.39 -9.36 -15.72
CA VAL A 249 -12.56 -10.17 -15.41
C VAL A 249 -12.46 -10.74 -13.99
N THR A 250 -13.39 -10.40 -13.10
CA THR A 250 -13.45 -11.03 -11.77
C THR A 250 -14.31 -12.29 -11.80
N ILE A 251 -13.87 -13.37 -11.15
CA ILE A 251 -14.70 -14.55 -10.92
C ILE A 251 -15.26 -14.54 -9.49
N MET A 252 -16.59 -14.62 -9.38
CA MET A 252 -17.35 -14.60 -8.14
C MET A 252 -18.33 -15.78 -8.02
N GLY A 253 -18.85 -16.02 -6.82
CA GLY A 253 -19.77 -17.12 -6.53
C GLY A 253 -19.51 -17.76 -5.16
N HIS A 254 -20.35 -18.72 -4.79
CA HIS A 254 -20.27 -19.45 -3.52
C HIS A 254 -18.96 -20.25 -3.36
N VAL A 255 -18.68 -20.69 -2.14
CA VAL A 255 -17.74 -21.78 -1.85
C VAL A 255 -18.18 -23.05 -2.59
N ASP A 256 -17.24 -23.92 -2.96
CA ASP A 256 -17.45 -25.21 -3.65
C ASP A 256 -18.18 -25.20 -5.01
N HIS A 257 -18.53 -24.03 -5.54
CA HIS A 257 -18.98 -23.86 -6.93
C HIS A 257 -17.85 -24.02 -7.98
N GLY A 258 -16.61 -24.28 -7.54
CA GLY A 258 -15.48 -24.57 -8.43
C GLY A 258 -14.87 -23.35 -9.13
N LYS A 259 -14.85 -22.18 -8.48
CA LYS A 259 -14.20 -20.95 -9.02
C LYS A 259 -12.73 -21.19 -9.35
N THR A 260 -11.93 -21.56 -8.36
CA THR A 260 -10.50 -21.86 -8.51
C THR A 260 -10.26 -22.98 -9.52
N SER A 261 -11.12 -24.01 -9.55
CA SER A 261 -11.07 -25.10 -10.54
C SER A 261 -11.35 -24.63 -11.97
N LEU A 262 -12.28 -23.70 -12.17
CA LEU A 262 -12.57 -23.08 -13.47
C LEU A 262 -11.38 -22.25 -13.95
N LEU A 263 -10.79 -21.47 -13.06
CA LEU A 263 -9.60 -20.66 -13.30
C LEU A 263 -8.38 -21.53 -13.65
N ASP A 264 -8.16 -22.62 -12.92
CA ASP A 264 -7.13 -23.62 -13.19
C ASP A 264 -7.30 -24.30 -14.56
N ALA A 265 -8.52 -24.69 -14.92
CA ALA A 265 -8.83 -25.26 -16.21
C ALA A 265 -8.60 -24.27 -17.37
N LEU A 266 -8.95 -22.98 -17.18
CA LEU A 266 -8.65 -21.90 -18.13
C LEU A 266 -7.15 -21.61 -18.25
N ARG A 267 -6.36 -21.84 -17.19
CA ARG A 267 -4.93 -21.58 -17.14
C ARG A 267 -4.06 -22.78 -17.54
N GLY A 268 -4.64 -23.98 -17.59
CA GLY A 268 -3.92 -25.24 -17.81
C GLY A 268 -3.03 -25.64 -16.64
N THR A 269 -3.42 -25.31 -15.40
CA THR A 269 -2.66 -25.59 -14.18
C THR A 269 -3.52 -26.22 -13.08
N ASP A 270 -2.93 -26.49 -11.92
CA ASP A 270 -3.60 -27.10 -10.77
C ASP A 270 -3.09 -26.45 -9.46
N VAL A 271 -3.63 -25.28 -9.14
CA VAL A 271 -3.37 -24.48 -7.93
C VAL A 271 -4.11 -25.05 -6.72
N VAL A 272 -5.32 -25.59 -6.93
CA VAL A 272 -6.16 -26.13 -5.84
C VAL A 272 -5.41 -27.17 -4.98
N LYS A 273 -4.50 -27.96 -5.57
CA LYS A 273 -3.65 -28.92 -4.85
C LYS A 273 -2.50 -28.28 -4.04
N GLY A 274 -2.11 -27.05 -4.34
CA GLY A 274 -1.02 -26.32 -3.69
C GLY A 274 -1.47 -25.36 -2.58
N GLU A 275 -2.72 -24.92 -2.58
CA GLU A 275 -3.24 -24.00 -1.56
C GLU A 275 -3.51 -24.69 -0.22
N ALA A 276 -3.14 -24.01 0.87
CA ALA A 276 -3.31 -24.53 2.23
C ALA A 276 -4.80 -24.68 2.58
N GLY A 277 -5.27 -25.93 2.64
CA GLY A 277 -6.68 -26.26 2.88
C GLY A 277 -7.55 -26.34 1.62
N GLY A 278 -6.96 -26.28 0.42
CA GLY A 278 -7.70 -26.40 -0.85
C GLY A 278 -8.68 -25.25 -1.13
N ILE A 279 -8.50 -24.11 -0.46
CA ILE A 279 -9.33 -22.92 -0.60
C ILE A 279 -8.46 -21.70 -0.93
N THR A 280 -8.95 -20.87 -1.85
CA THR A 280 -8.33 -19.59 -2.18
C THR A 280 -8.62 -18.59 -1.07
N GLN A 281 -7.55 -18.02 -0.50
CA GLN A 281 -7.60 -17.07 0.63
C GLN A 281 -7.15 -15.65 0.23
N HIS A 282 -6.47 -15.52 -0.91
CA HIS A 282 -5.83 -14.31 -1.43
C HIS A 282 -6.47 -13.92 -2.76
N ILE A 283 -6.34 -12.66 -3.20
CA ILE A 283 -6.86 -12.26 -4.52
C ILE A 283 -5.80 -12.56 -5.57
N GLY A 284 -5.94 -13.72 -6.23
CA GLY A 284 -5.07 -14.11 -7.33
C GLY A 284 -5.35 -13.27 -8.57
N ALA A 285 -4.31 -12.79 -9.25
CA ALA A 285 -4.43 -12.07 -10.52
C ALA A 285 -3.49 -12.68 -11.55
N TYR A 286 -4.00 -13.02 -12.73
CA TYR A 286 -3.22 -13.71 -13.77
C TYR A 286 -3.73 -13.38 -15.17
N GLN A 287 -2.89 -13.62 -16.19
CA GLN A 287 -3.24 -13.33 -17.59
C GLN A 287 -3.09 -14.57 -18.47
N ILE A 288 -4.16 -14.91 -19.18
CA ILE A 288 -4.16 -15.92 -20.24
C ILE A 288 -4.10 -15.27 -21.62
N THR A 289 -3.67 -16.05 -22.61
CA THR A 289 -3.71 -15.67 -24.02
C THR A 289 -4.56 -16.71 -24.74
N ALA A 290 -5.80 -16.34 -25.05
CA ALA A 290 -6.73 -17.12 -25.84
C ALA A 290 -6.53 -16.83 -27.33
N LYS A 291 -7.00 -17.75 -28.17
CA LYS A 291 -7.10 -17.52 -29.61
C LYS A 291 -8.54 -17.10 -29.90
N SER A 292 -8.72 -15.89 -30.41
CA SER A 292 -10.03 -15.46 -30.90
C SER A 292 -10.40 -16.24 -32.16
N GLY A 293 -11.70 -16.34 -32.46
CA GLY A 293 -12.21 -16.91 -33.71
C GLY A 293 -11.72 -16.19 -34.97
N SER A 294 -11.24 -14.93 -34.84
CA SER A 294 -10.59 -14.18 -35.92
C SER A 294 -9.16 -14.66 -36.25
N GLY A 295 -8.54 -15.45 -35.37
CA GLY A 295 -7.13 -15.83 -35.44
C GLY A 295 -6.18 -14.92 -34.66
N ASP A 296 -6.68 -13.83 -34.06
CA ASP A 296 -5.89 -12.94 -33.22
C ASP A 296 -5.68 -13.50 -31.79
N GLU A 297 -4.53 -13.19 -31.19
CA GLU A 297 -4.25 -13.54 -29.78
C GLU A 297 -4.94 -12.54 -28.83
N GLN A 298 -6.06 -12.97 -28.24
CA GLN A 298 -6.79 -12.19 -27.26
C GLN A 298 -6.25 -12.47 -25.86
N LYS A 299 -5.74 -11.43 -25.20
CA LYS A 299 -5.36 -11.49 -23.79
C LYS A 299 -6.58 -11.23 -22.91
N ILE A 300 -6.72 -11.99 -21.83
CA ILE A 300 -7.75 -11.79 -20.81
C ILE A 300 -7.07 -11.87 -19.45
N THR A 301 -7.32 -10.88 -18.61
CA THR A 301 -6.82 -10.83 -17.23
C THR A 301 -7.91 -11.27 -16.28
N PHE A 302 -7.63 -12.27 -15.44
CA PHE A 302 -8.57 -12.80 -14.46
C PHE A 302 -8.16 -12.39 -13.05
N LEU A 303 -9.16 -12.00 -12.24
CA LEU A 303 -9.05 -11.86 -10.78
C LEU A 303 -9.87 -12.97 -10.11
N ASP A 304 -9.22 -13.79 -9.30
CA ASP A 304 -9.88 -14.77 -8.42
C ASP A 304 -10.27 -14.11 -7.11
N THR A 305 -11.53 -14.25 -6.68
CA THR A 305 -11.98 -13.72 -5.39
C THR A 305 -12.44 -14.83 -4.45
N PRO A 306 -12.02 -14.79 -3.18
CA PRO A 306 -12.38 -15.82 -2.21
C PRO A 306 -13.89 -15.88 -1.95
N GLY A 307 -14.42 -17.11 -1.86
CA GLY A 307 -15.86 -17.35 -1.72
C GLY A 307 -16.42 -17.10 -0.31
N HIS A 308 -15.60 -17.21 0.74
CA HIS A 308 -16.09 -17.22 2.11
C HIS A 308 -16.78 -15.90 2.51
N ALA A 309 -17.78 -15.96 3.40
CA ALA A 309 -18.56 -14.79 3.82
C ALA A 309 -17.66 -13.70 4.44
N ALA A 310 -16.61 -14.09 5.17
CA ALA A 310 -15.64 -13.21 5.81
C ALA A 310 -14.86 -12.29 4.84
N PHE A 311 -14.87 -12.56 3.53
CA PHE A 311 -14.11 -11.81 2.52
C PHE A 311 -15.00 -10.93 1.63
N SER A 312 -16.11 -10.41 2.16
CA SER A 312 -17.03 -9.52 1.43
C SER A 312 -16.33 -8.30 0.82
N GLU A 313 -15.44 -7.64 1.56
CA GLU A 313 -14.66 -6.49 1.07
C GLU A 313 -13.75 -6.85 -0.11
N MET A 314 -13.19 -8.07 -0.14
CA MET A 314 -12.36 -8.55 -1.25
C MET A 314 -13.18 -8.74 -2.52
N ARG A 315 -14.42 -9.23 -2.42
CA ARG A 315 -15.36 -9.30 -3.55
C ARG A 315 -15.74 -7.91 -4.05
N MET A 316 -16.07 -6.98 -3.15
CA MET A 316 -16.40 -5.60 -3.52
C MET A 316 -15.23 -4.90 -4.24
N ARG A 317 -13.99 -5.08 -3.76
CA ARG A 317 -12.78 -4.59 -4.45
C ARG A 317 -12.63 -5.22 -5.84
N GLY A 318 -12.83 -6.53 -5.95
CA GLY A 318 -12.82 -7.25 -7.23
C GLY A 318 -13.80 -6.62 -8.24
N ALA A 319 -15.07 -6.45 -7.86
CA ALA A 319 -16.09 -5.84 -8.71
C ALA A 319 -15.65 -4.48 -9.26
N ASN A 320 -15.25 -3.56 -8.36
CA ASN A 320 -14.92 -2.17 -8.70
C ASN A 320 -13.68 -2.00 -9.60
N VAL A 321 -12.81 -3.02 -9.68
CA VAL A 321 -11.55 -2.98 -10.43
C VAL A 321 -11.69 -3.64 -11.81
N THR A 322 -12.81 -4.31 -12.11
CA THR A 322 -12.99 -5.12 -13.32
C THR A 322 -14.06 -4.63 -14.29
N ASP A 323 -13.85 -4.96 -15.56
CA ASP A 323 -14.71 -4.58 -16.68
C ASP A 323 -15.91 -5.53 -16.84
N ILE A 324 -15.75 -6.78 -16.39
CA ILE A 324 -16.75 -7.86 -16.49
C ILE A 324 -16.67 -8.72 -15.22
N VAL A 325 -17.81 -9.20 -14.71
CA VAL A 325 -17.85 -10.20 -13.63
C VAL A 325 -18.43 -11.52 -14.13
N ILE A 326 -17.74 -12.64 -13.87
CA ILE A 326 -18.28 -13.99 -14.07
C ILE A 326 -18.88 -14.49 -12.75
N LEU A 327 -20.18 -14.77 -12.76
CA LEU A 327 -20.88 -15.39 -11.64
C LEU A 327 -20.92 -16.91 -11.83
N VAL A 328 -20.13 -17.64 -11.04
CA VAL A 328 -20.08 -19.10 -11.07
C VAL A 328 -21.15 -19.68 -10.15
N VAL A 329 -22.10 -20.40 -10.76
CA VAL A 329 -23.19 -21.07 -10.06
C VAL A 329 -23.14 -22.56 -10.38
N ALA A 330 -23.12 -23.42 -9.38
CA ALA A 330 -23.09 -24.86 -9.64
C ALA A 330 -24.50 -25.37 -10.02
N ALA A 331 -24.56 -26.26 -11.01
CA ALA A 331 -25.81 -26.79 -11.56
C ALA A 331 -26.53 -27.79 -10.63
N ASP A 332 -25.81 -28.33 -9.64
CA ASP A 332 -26.33 -29.20 -8.59
C ASP A 332 -26.86 -28.40 -7.38
N ASP A 333 -26.05 -27.48 -6.85
CA ASP A 333 -26.36 -26.69 -5.65
C ASP A 333 -27.33 -25.52 -5.93
N GLY A 334 -27.14 -24.84 -7.06
CA GLY A 334 -27.90 -23.64 -7.45
C GLY A 334 -27.46 -22.36 -6.72
N ILE A 335 -28.40 -21.43 -6.50
CA ILE A 335 -28.09 -20.12 -5.91
C ILE A 335 -28.04 -20.22 -4.37
N MET A 336 -26.91 -19.80 -3.82
CA MET A 336 -26.60 -19.77 -2.39
C MET A 336 -26.39 -18.32 -1.89
N PRO A 337 -26.42 -18.04 -0.57
CA PRO A 337 -26.35 -16.68 -0.04
C PRO A 337 -25.15 -15.84 -0.52
N GLN A 338 -23.97 -16.45 -0.68
CA GLN A 338 -22.78 -15.78 -1.20
C GLN A 338 -22.90 -15.43 -2.70
N THR A 339 -23.65 -16.23 -3.48
CA THR A 339 -23.99 -15.90 -4.88
C THR A 339 -24.91 -14.67 -4.93
N ILE A 340 -25.90 -14.58 -4.02
CA ILE A 340 -26.78 -13.41 -3.89
C ILE A 340 -25.98 -12.16 -3.50
N GLU A 341 -25.00 -12.30 -2.63
CA GLU A 341 -24.08 -11.22 -2.25
C GLU A 341 -23.21 -10.75 -3.43
N ALA A 342 -22.66 -11.69 -4.21
CA ALA A 342 -21.89 -11.37 -5.43
C ALA A 342 -22.74 -10.64 -6.49
N ILE A 343 -24.01 -11.05 -6.69
CA ILE A 343 -24.96 -10.33 -7.56
C ILE A 343 -25.12 -8.87 -7.09
N LYS A 344 -25.30 -8.65 -5.78
CA LYS A 344 -25.45 -7.30 -5.22
C LYS A 344 -24.20 -6.43 -5.41
N HIS A 345 -23.00 -6.97 -5.17
CA HIS A 345 -21.74 -6.23 -5.40
C HIS A 345 -21.57 -5.87 -6.87
N THR A 346 -21.90 -6.78 -7.78
CA THR A 346 -21.81 -6.57 -9.23
C THR A 346 -22.81 -5.49 -9.70
N GLN A 347 -24.06 -5.57 -9.23
CA GLN A 347 -25.10 -4.57 -9.49
C GLN A 347 -24.75 -3.20 -8.89
N ALA A 348 -24.13 -3.14 -7.71
CA ALA A 348 -23.69 -1.91 -7.07
C ALA A 348 -22.50 -1.25 -7.78
N ALA A 349 -21.59 -2.04 -8.35
CA ALA A 349 -20.48 -1.56 -9.17
C ALA A 349 -20.90 -1.15 -10.59
N GLY A 350 -22.10 -1.56 -11.05
CA GLY A 350 -22.60 -1.26 -12.41
C GLY A 350 -21.88 -2.04 -13.51
N VAL A 351 -21.19 -3.13 -13.16
CA VAL A 351 -20.36 -3.93 -14.08
C VAL A 351 -21.20 -5.02 -14.74
N PRO A 352 -21.10 -5.26 -16.07
CA PRO A 352 -21.82 -6.34 -16.74
C PRO A 352 -21.42 -7.71 -16.20
N MET A 353 -22.40 -8.60 -16.10
CA MET A 353 -22.21 -9.95 -15.58
C MET A 353 -22.43 -11.03 -16.64
N ILE A 354 -21.63 -12.10 -16.58
CA ILE A 354 -21.79 -13.33 -17.34
C ILE A 354 -22.00 -14.47 -16.34
N VAL A 355 -23.00 -15.33 -16.54
CA VAL A 355 -23.27 -16.46 -15.64
C VAL A 355 -22.60 -17.71 -16.19
N ALA A 356 -21.68 -18.29 -15.42
CA ALA A 356 -21.09 -19.59 -15.70
C ALA A 356 -21.77 -20.67 -14.86
N ILE A 357 -22.61 -21.49 -15.49
CA ILE A 357 -23.29 -22.62 -14.84
C ILE A 357 -22.31 -23.81 -14.83
N ASN A 358 -21.67 -24.09 -13.70
CA ASN A 358 -20.60 -25.09 -13.56
C ASN A 358 -21.13 -26.46 -13.10
N LYS A 359 -20.27 -27.49 -13.17
CA LYS A 359 -20.54 -28.89 -12.82
C LYS A 359 -21.61 -29.58 -13.70
N CYS A 360 -21.78 -29.14 -14.95
CA CYS A 360 -22.72 -29.75 -15.91
C CYS A 360 -22.36 -31.20 -16.31
N ASP A 361 -21.21 -31.72 -15.88
CA ASP A 361 -20.82 -33.14 -16.01
C ASP A 361 -21.57 -34.08 -15.04
N LYS A 362 -22.19 -33.55 -13.97
CA LYS A 362 -22.94 -34.37 -13.02
C LYS A 362 -24.31 -34.78 -13.56
N PRO A 363 -24.79 -36.01 -13.28
CA PRO A 363 -26.13 -36.45 -13.69
C PRO A 363 -27.27 -35.70 -12.97
N GLU A 364 -26.97 -35.05 -11.84
CA GLU A 364 -27.90 -34.23 -11.05
C GLU A 364 -27.93 -32.76 -11.50
N ALA A 365 -27.08 -32.37 -12.46
CA ALA A 365 -26.99 -30.99 -12.95
C ALA A 365 -28.30 -30.53 -13.60
N ASN A 366 -28.84 -29.39 -13.15
CA ASN A 366 -30.04 -28.78 -13.73
C ASN A 366 -29.83 -27.28 -14.01
N PRO A 367 -29.23 -26.92 -15.16
CA PRO A 367 -29.04 -25.52 -15.57
C PRO A 367 -30.34 -24.72 -15.62
N GLN A 368 -31.45 -25.34 -16.03
CA GLN A 368 -32.74 -24.65 -16.15
C GLN A 368 -33.27 -24.16 -14.80
N LYS A 369 -33.13 -24.97 -13.74
CA LYS A 369 -33.45 -24.57 -12.36
C LYS A 369 -32.59 -23.40 -11.89
N VAL A 370 -31.33 -23.30 -12.32
CA VAL A 370 -30.47 -22.14 -12.02
C VAL A 370 -30.99 -20.89 -12.71
N ARG A 371 -31.33 -20.96 -14.01
CA ARG A 371 -31.93 -19.84 -14.77
C ARG A 371 -33.20 -19.32 -14.11
N GLU A 372 -34.12 -20.21 -13.72
CA GLU A 372 -35.36 -19.86 -13.02
C GLU A 372 -35.10 -19.11 -11.69
N ARG A 373 -34.10 -19.56 -10.92
CA ARG A 373 -33.74 -18.96 -9.63
C ARG A 373 -33.04 -17.60 -9.78
N LEU A 374 -32.35 -17.36 -10.90
CA LEU A 374 -31.71 -16.05 -11.18
C LEU A 374 -32.75 -14.94 -11.38
N LEU A 375 -33.93 -15.27 -11.91
CA LEU A 375 -35.05 -14.34 -12.03
C LEU A 375 -35.52 -13.78 -10.68
N GLU A 376 -35.48 -14.58 -9.60
CA GLU A 376 -35.82 -14.14 -8.24
C GLU A 376 -34.89 -13.02 -7.73
N HIS A 377 -33.72 -12.84 -8.36
CA HIS A 377 -32.70 -11.85 -8.03
C HIS A 377 -32.53 -10.76 -9.10
N ASN A 378 -33.51 -10.60 -10.00
CA ASN A 378 -33.50 -9.67 -11.13
C ASN A 378 -32.36 -9.91 -12.14
N VAL A 379 -31.82 -11.13 -12.21
CA VAL A 379 -30.82 -11.53 -13.21
C VAL A 379 -31.55 -12.30 -14.31
N MET A 380 -31.89 -11.62 -15.41
CA MET A 380 -32.55 -12.23 -16.56
C MET A 380 -31.52 -12.67 -17.60
N VAL A 381 -31.48 -13.97 -17.88
CA VAL A 381 -30.53 -14.56 -18.84
C VAL A 381 -31.02 -14.47 -20.29
N GLU A 382 -30.12 -14.46 -21.26
CA GLU A 382 -30.45 -14.41 -22.71
C GLU A 382 -31.43 -15.52 -23.14
N ALA A 383 -31.26 -16.74 -22.62
CA ALA A 383 -32.17 -17.86 -22.88
C ALA A 383 -33.63 -17.61 -22.43
N MET A 384 -33.86 -16.59 -21.61
CA MET A 384 -35.17 -16.13 -21.13
C MET A 384 -35.50 -14.70 -21.59
N SER A 385 -34.89 -14.26 -22.70
CA SER A 385 -35.03 -12.90 -23.28
C SER A 385 -34.51 -11.77 -22.38
N GLY A 386 -33.52 -12.05 -21.54
CA GLY A 386 -32.78 -11.05 -20.77
C GLY A 386 -31.49 -10.57 -21.44
N GLU A 387 -30.70 -9.79 -20.70
CA GLU A 387 -29.44 -9.17 -21.15
C GLU A 387 -28.18 -9.91 -20.67
N VAL A 388 -28.32 -10.84 -19.72
CA VAL A 388 -27.17 -11.52 -19.09
C VAL A 388 -26.85 -12.81 -19.86
N GLN A 389 -25.65 -12.91 -20.40
CA GLN A 389 -25.16 -14.13 -21.04
C GLN A 389 -25.04 -15.27 -20.03
N ASP A 390 -25.49 -16.47 -20.41
CA ASP A 390 -25.34 -17.68 -19.61
C ASP A 390 -24.63 -18.79 -20.39
N VAL A 391 -23.61 -19.39 -19.78
CA VAL A 391 -22.77 -20.42 -20.40
C VAL A 391 -22.70 -21.64 -19.48
N GLU A 392 -23.10 -22.80 -20.00
CA GLU A 392 -22.98 -24.09 -19.34
C GLU A 392 -21.54 -24.61 -19.49
N VAL A 393 -20.87 -24.86 -18.35
CA VAL A 393 -19.45 -25.24 -18.27
C VAL A 393 -19.22 -26.42 -17.33
N SER A 394 -18.09 -27.10 -17.50
CA SER A 394 -17.58 -28.09 -16.57
C SER A 394 -16.07 -27.91 -16.41
N ALA A 395 -15.66 -27.36 -15.27
CA ALA A 395 -14.25 -27.19 -14.94
C ALA A 395 -13.46 -28.52 -14.97
N THR A 396 -14.09 -29.64 -14.63
CA THR A 396 -13.45 -30.97 -14.58
C THR A 396 -13.19 -31.55 -15.97
N THR A 397 -14.13 -31.37 -16.92
CA THR A 397 -14.04 -31.98 -18.25
C THR A 397 -13.51 -31.01 -19.32
N GLY A 398 -13.43 -29.71 -19.01
CA GLY A 398 -13.11 -28.66 -19.96
C GLY A 398 -14.26 -28.27 -20.90
N ALA A 399 -15.43 -28.91 -20.78
CA ALA A 399 -16.57 -28.60 -21.63
C ALA A 399 -17.08 -27.17 -21.38
N GLY A 400 -17.33 -26.43 -22.47
CA GLY A 400 -17.90 -25.08 -22.44
C GLY A 400 -16.89 -23.95 -22.19
N LEU A 401 -15.63 -24.24 -21.87
CA LEU A 401 -14.62 -23.19 -21.61
C LEU A 401 -14.36 -22.28 -22.82
N ASP A 402 -14.28 -22.86 -24.02
CA ASP A 402 -14.11 -22.09 -25.26
C ASP A 402 -15.26 -21.08 -25.48
N LYS A 403 -16.50 -21.50 -25.19
CA LYS A 403 -17.70 -20.65 -25.27
C LYS A 403 -17.68 -19.54 -24.22
N LEU A 404 -17.18 -19.82 -23.01
CA LEU A 404 -17.04 -18.81 -21.97
C LEU A 404 -16.00 -17.75 -22.36
N ILE A 405 -14.88 -18.17 -22.96
CA ILE A 405 -13.86 -17.26 -23.52
C ILE A 405 -14.45 -16.41 -24.66
N GLU A 406 -15.21 -17.03 -25.57
CA GLU A 406 -15.90 -16.33 -26.67
C GLU A 406 -16.91 -15.30 -26.15
N ALA A 407 -17.73 -15.65 -25.16
CA ALA A 407 -18.68 -14.76 -24.50
C ALA A 407 -17.98 -13.54 -23.84
N ILE A 408 -16.89 -13.77 -23.09
CA ILE A 408 -16.05 -12.69 -22.53
C ILE A 408 -15.52 -11.78 -23.64
N GLY A 409 -15.08 -12.36 -24.77
CA GLY A 409 -14.57 -11.61 -25.92
C GLY A 409 -15.62 -10.71 -26.54
N LEU A 410 -16.81 -11.26 -26.84
CA LEU A 410 -17.94 -10.51 -27.38
C LEU A 410 -18.40 -9.39 -26.44
N GLN A 411 -18.46 -9.66 -25.13
CA GLN A 411 -18.83 -8.66 -24.14
C GLN A 411 -17.77 -7.53 -24.04
N ALA A 412 -16.48 -7.87 -24.16
CA ALA A 412 -15.40 -6.88 -24.17
C ALA A 412 -15.39 -6.00 -25.43
N GLU A 413 -15.77 -6.56 -26.59
CA GLU A 413 -15.97 -5.80 -27.84
C GLU A 413 -17.14 -4.82 -27.71
N LEU A 414 -18.27 -5.25 -27.13
CA LEU A 414 -19.45 -4.41 -26.90
C LEU A 414 -19.17 -3.23 -25.94
N LEU A 415 -18.26 -3.41 -24.98
CA LEU A 415 -17.80 -2.36 -24.07
C LEU A 415 -16.76 -1.40 -24.68
N GLU A 416 -16.25 -1.68 -25.89
CA GLU A 416 -15.17 -0.95 -26.57
C GLU A 416 -13.98 -0.60 -25.65
N LEU A 417 -13.50 -1.56 -24.85
CA LEU A 417 -12.51 -1.32 -23.79
C LEU A 417 -11.21 -0.71 -24.32
N LYS A 418 -10.90 0.50 -23.84
CA LYS A 418 -9.76 1.32 -24.27
C LYS A 418 -8.89 1.77 -23.10
N ALA A 419 -7.60 1.96 -23.37
CA ALA A 419 -6.71 2.78 -22.55
C ALA A 419 -5.60 3.40 -23.40
N ARG A 420 -4.98 4.46 -22.89
CA ARG A 420 -3.76 5.03 -23.43
C ARG A 420 -2.53 4.37 -22.79
N PRO A 421 -1.66 3.67 -23.55
CA PRO A 421 -0.42 3.12 -23.02
C PRO A 421 0.72 4.16 -22.93
N ASP A 422 0.63 5.24 -23.73
CA ASP A 422 1.63 6.30 -23.87
C ASP A 422 1.42 7.45 -22.86
N ARG A 423 1.29 7.07 -21.58
CA ARG A 423 1.28 7.97 -20.41
C ARG A 423 1.94 7.28 -19.22
N ASP A 424 2.26 8.06 -18.20
CA ASP A 424 2.72 7.55 -16.91
C ASP A 424 1.67 6.62 -16.29
N ALA A 425 2.13 5.57 -15.61
CA ALA A 425 1.25 4.52 -15.15
C ALA A 425 0.35 4.92 -13.97
N GLU A 426 -0.91 4.55 -14.11
CA GLU A 426 -1.88 4.43 -13.01
C GLU A 426 -2.21 2.95 -12.83
N ALA A 427 -2.25 2.50 -11.58
CA ALA A 427 -2.58 1.12 -11.24
C ALA A 427 -3.36 1.07 -9.92
N THR A 428 -4.16 0.03 -9.69
CA THR A 428 -4.84 -0.18 -8.40
C THR A 428 -4.22 -1.37 -7.68
N VAL A 429 -3.94 -1.22 -6.38
CA VAL A 429 -3.43 -2.32 -5.54
C VAL A 429 -4.53 -3.35 -5.33
N ILE A 430 -4.31 -4.56 -5.81
CA ILE A 430 -5.18 -5.71 -5.56
C ILE A 430 -4.92 -6.24 -4.14
N GLU A 431 -3.64 -6.48 -3.84
CA GLU A 431 -3.16 -7.06 -2.59
C GLU A 431 -1.73 -6.59 -2.28
N ALA A 432 -1.37 -6.53 -0.99
CA ALA A 432 -0.04 -6.14 -0.55
C ALA A 432 0.40 -6.97 0.65
N GLN A 433 1.67 -7.40 0.65
CA GLN A 433 2.24 -8.27 1.68
C GLN A 433 3.71 -7.94 1.97
N LEU A 434 4.23 -8.42 3.10
CA LEU A 434 5.62 -8.24 3.50
C LEU A 434 6.40 -9.56 3.34
N ASP A 435 7.18 -9.66 2.26
CA ASP A 435 8.05 -10.80 2.01
C ASP A 435 9.36 -10.67 2.80
N LYS A 436 9.78 -11.77 3.46
CA LYS A 436 10.93 -11.80 4.38
C LYS A 436 12.30 -11.62 3.69
N GLY A 437 12.39 -11.81 2.38
CA GLY A 437 13.61 -11.61 1.58
C GLY A 437 13.53 -10.47 0.56
N ARG A 438 12.33 -10.19 0.02
CA ARG A 438 12.09 -9.19 -1.02
C ARG A 438 11.67 -7.82 -0.45
N GLY A 439 11.16 -7.78 0.78
CA GLY A 439 10.62 -6.58 1.42
C GLY A 439 9.12 -6.39 1.12
N PRO A 440 8.59 -5.17 1.28
CA PRO A 440 7.20 -4.88 0.90
C PRO A 440 6.98 -5.10 -0.60
N VAL A 441 5.95 -5.87 -0.92
CA VAL A 441 5.49 -6.17 -2.28
C VAL A 441 4.01 -5.86 -2.40
N ALA A 442 3.59 -5.37 -3.57
CA ALA A 442 2.20 -5.13 -3.88
C ALA A 442 1.88 -5.71 -5.26
N THR A 443 0.82 -6.52 -5.34
CA THR A 443 0.21 -6.94 -6.59
C THR A 443 -0.70 -5.81 -7.06
N VAL A 444 -0.39 -5.23 -8.21
CA VAL A 444 -1.13 -4.11 -8.78
C VAL A 444 -1.66 -4.47 -10.16
N LEU A 445 -2.82 -3.94 -10.52
CA LEU A 445 -3.36 -3.99 -11.86
C LEU A 445 -3.16 -2.64 -12.53
N VAL A 446 -2.38 -2.58 -13.61
CA VAL A 446 -2.19 -1.35 -14.39
C VAL A 446 -3.51 -1.00 -15.08
N THR A 447 -4.09 0.16 -14.78
CA THR A 447 -5.35 0.60 -15.39
C THR A 447 -5.08 1.46 -16.64
N ARG A 448 -4.10 2.37 -16.56
CA ARG A 448 -3.73 3.31 -17.63
C ARG A 448 -2.22 3.50 -17.67
N GLY A 449 -1.69 3.91 -18.83
CA GLY A 449 -0.26 4.11 -19.02
C GLY A 449 0.55 2.81 -19.06
N THR A 450 1.87 2.94 -18.93
CA THR A 450 2.80 1.81 -18.92
C THR A 450 3.79 1.95 -17.76
N LEU A 451 3.75 1.02 -16.80
CA LEU A 451 4.63 1.03 -15.63
C LEU A 451 6.00 0.46 -16.01
N LYS A 452 7.08 1.19 -15.75
CA LYS A 452 8.44 0.80 -16.14
C LYS A 452 9.34 0.60 -14.93
N ARG A 453 10.35 -0.24 -15.12
CA ARG A 453 11.37 -0.49 -14.11
C ARG A 453 12.24 0.75 -13.91
N GLY A 454 12.25 1.28 -12.70
CA GLY A 454 12.96 2.49 -12.33
C GLY A 454 12.06 3.71 -12.12
N ASP A 455 10.76 3.61 -12.38
CA ASP A 455 9.80 4.69 -12.14
C ASP A 455 9.67 4.98 -10.64
N ASN A 456 9.48 6.26 -10.29
CA ASN A 456 9.11 6.65 -8.93
C ASN A 456 7.58 6.69 -8.84
N PHE A 457 7.00 6.29 -7.71
CA PHE A 457 5.55 6.24 -7.56
C PHE A 457 5.09 6.54 -6.14
N VAL A 458 3.81 6.90 -6.02
CA VAL A 458 3.08 7.02 -4.76
C VAL A 458 1.90 6.04 -4.76
N VAL A 459 1.67 5.35 -3.64
CA VAL A 459 0.55 4.42 -3.41
C VAL A 459 -0.04 4.73 -2.04
N GLY A 460 -1.25 5.28 -2.01
CA GLY A 460 -1.88 5.70 -0.74
C GLY A 460 -0.95 6.58 0.09
N THR A 461 -0.59 6.14 1.29
CA THR A 461 0.34 6.84 2.22
C THR A 461 1.83 6.49 2.02
N GLN A 462 2.15 5.60 1.07
CA GLN A 462 3.51 5.11 0.83
C GLN A 462 4.08 5.67 -0.46
N SER A 463 5.40 5.86 -0.51
CA SER A 463 6.13 6.15 -1.75
C SER A 463 7.18 5.08 -2.00
N GLY A 464 7.60 4.96 -3.25
CA GLY A 464 8.54 3.92 -3.66
C GLY A 464 9.17 4.19 -5.01
N LYS A 465 10.06 3.27 -5.39
CA LYS A 465 10.70 3.25 -6.71
C LYS A 465 10.71 1.82 -7.23
N VAL A 466 10.28 1.60 -8.47
CA VAL A 466 10.15 0.27 -9.06
C VAL A 466 11.52 -0.38 -9.18
N ARG A 467 11.86 -1.30 -8.27
CA ARG A 467 13.13 -2.05 -8.27
C ARG A 467 13.11 -3.18 -9.29
N ALA A 468 11.96 -3.84 -9.42
CA ALA A 468 11.63 -4.84 -10.43
C ALA A 468 10.10 -4.97 -10.52
N ILE A 469 9.65 -5.41 -11.69
CA ILE A 469 8.25 -5.79 -11.98
C ILE A 469 8.28 -7.30 -12.22
N VAL A 470 7.36 -8.04 -11.62
CA VAL A 470 7.27 -9.50 -11.77
C VAL A 470 5.87 -9.88 -12.26
N ASP A 471 5.82 -10.71 -13.30
CA ASP A 471 4.60 -11.26 -13.90
C ASP A 471 3.96 -12.36 -13.03
N ASP A 472 2.72 -12.74 -13.33
CA ASP A 472 1.98 -13.83 -12.67
C ASP A 472 2.77 -15.16 -12.62
N LYS A 473 3.57 -15.42 -13.65
CA LYS A 473 4.44 -16.60 -13.82
C LYS A 473 5.83 -16.44 -13.18
N GLY A 474 6.05 -15.43 -12.33
CA GLY A 474 7.33 -15.18 -11.65
C GLY A 474 8.45 -14.64 -12.55
N LYS A 475 8.14 -14.25 -13.80
CA LYS A 475 9.12 -13.71 -14.75
C LYS A 475 9.33 -12.21 -14.51
N GLN A 476 10.57 -11.74 -14.53
CA GLN A 476 10.86 -10.31 -14.42
C GLN A 476 10.57 -9.58 -15.75
N LEU A 477 9.83 -8.48 -15.66
CA LEU A 477 9.49 -7.61 -16.77
C LEU A 477 10.23 -6.26 -16.64
N GLN A 478 10.44 -5.58 -17.76
CA GLN A 478 10.97 -4.20 -17.79
C GLN A 478 9.85 -3.17 -17.83
N GLU A 479 8.71 -3.53 -18.42
CA GLU A 479 7.53 -2.69 -18.58
C GLU A 479 6.25 -3.54 -18.44
N ALA A 480 5.18 -2.94 -17.96
CA ALA A 480 3.85 -3.53 -17.82
C ALA A 480 2.80 -2.55 -18.36
N GLY A 481 2.05 -2.98 -19.39
CA GLY A 481 1.02 -2.16 -20.03
C GLY A 481 -0.36 -2.26 -19.36
N PRO A 482 -1.37 -1.56 -19.89
CA PRO A 482 -2.73 -1.56 -19.35
C PRO A 482 -3.34 -2.97 -19.27
N SER A 483 -4.18 -3.16 -18.25
CA SER A 483 -4.83 -4.43 -17.87
C SER A 483 -3.88 -5.57 -17.49
N MET A 484 -2.58 -5.34 -17.34
CA MET A 484 -1.63 -6.36 -16.91
C MET A 484 -1.52 -6.40 -15.38
N PRO A 485 -1.72 -7.57 -14.74
CA PRO A 485 -1.45 -7.74 -13.31
C PRO A 485 0.04 -7.97 -13.08
N VAL A 486 0.65 -7.20 -12.18
CA VAL A 486 2.09 -7.34 -11.88
C VAL A 486 2.39 -7.13 -10.40
N GLU A 487 3.37 -7.87 -9.89
CA GLU A 487 3.93 -7.67 -8.55
C GLU A 487 5.06 -6.64 -8.61
N VAL A 488 4.87 -5.51 -7.91
CA VAL A 488 5.81 -4.40 -7.84
C VAL A 488 6.66 -4.49 -6.59
N LEU A 489 7.98 -4.39 -6.79
CA LEU A 489 8.99 -4.37 -5.74
C LEU A 489 9.54 -2.96 -5.51
N GLY A 490 9.75 -2.57 -4.25
CA GLY A 490 10.42 -1.32 -3.88
C GLY A 490 9.53 -0.25 -3.26
N LEU A 491 8.42 -0.64 -2.64
CA LEU A 491 7.61 0.23 -1.78
C LEU A 491 8.35 0.48 -0.45
N GLY A 492 8.21 1.68 0.11
CA GLY A 492 8.78 2.02 1.43
C GLY A 492 8.10 1.29 2.61
N GLY A 493 6.86 0.84 2.41
CA GLY A 493 6.05 0.09 3.37
C GLY A 493 4.96 -0.70 2.63
N VAL A 494 4.13 -1.42 3.38
CA VAL A 494 2.98 -2.15 2.81
C VAL A 494 1.81 -1.16 2.66
N PRO A 495 1.31 -0.89 1.44
CA PRO A 495 0.15 -0.03 1.21
C PRO A 495 -1.16 -0.72 1.60
N SER A 496 -2.26 0.03 1.64
CA SER A 496 -3.59 -0.56 1.79
C SER A 496 -4.04 -1.16 0.47
N ALA A 497 -4.72 -2.31 0.52
CA ALA A 497 -5.26 -2.92 -0.68
C ALA A 497 -6.52 -2.16 -1.14
N GLY A 498 -6.57 -1.80 -2.42
CA GLY A 498 -7.49 -0.82 -2.99
C GLY A 498 -6.90 0.59 -3.16
N ASP A 499 -5.70 0.87 -2.63
CA ASP A 499 -5.02 2.15 -2.89
C ASP A 499 -4.67 2.28 -4.39
N ASN A 500 -4.78 3.50 -4.93
CA ASN A 500 -4.28 3.82 -6.26
C ASN A 500 -2.77 4.13 -6.22
N LEU A 501 -2.05 3.53 -7.16
CA LEU A 501 -0.66 3.79 -7.53
C LEU A 501 -0.65 4.81 -8.66
N THR A 502 0.11 5.89 -8.48
CA THR A 502 0.39 6.87 -9.53
C THR A 502 1.90 7.01 -9.69
N VAL A 503 2.39 6.87 -10.92
CA VAL A 503 3.79 7.18 -11.28
C VAL A 503 4.01 8.70 -11.26
N VAL A 504 5.19 9.11 -10.82
CA VAL A 504 5.56 10.52 -10.67
C VAL A 504 6.98 10.78 -11.18
N GLU A 505 7.18 11.96 -11.76
CA GLU A 505 8.47 12.40 -12.32
C GLU A 505 9.65 12.21 -11.35
N ASN A 506 9.45 12.60 -10.08
CA ASN A 506 10.52 12.84 -9.12
C ASN A 506 10.24 12.18 -7.75
N GLU A 507 11.25 11.51 -7.20
CA GLU A 507 11.17 10.85 -5.89
C GLU A 507 10.88 11.83 -4.73
N GLN A 508 11.29 13.10 -4.85
CA GLN A 508 10.97 14.14 -3.87
C GLN A 508 9.45 14.39 -3.82
N ARG A 509 8.81 14.60 -4.98
CA ARG A 509 7.36 14.77 -5.09
C ARG A 509 6.60 13.55 -4.56
N ALA A 510 7.07 12.33 -4.87
CA ALA A 510 6.49 11.09 -4.33
C ALA A 510 6.42 11.09 -2.80
N ARG A 511 7.51 11.51 -2.14
CA ARG A 511 7.60 11.55 -0.66
C ARG A 511 6.76 12.67 -0.07
N GLU A 512 6.66 13.83 -0.74
CA GLU A 512 5.82 14.95 -0.32
C GLU A 512 4.34 14.57 -0.34
N VAL A 513 3.85 13.99 -1.45
CA VAL A 513 2.47 13.49 -1.58
C VAL A 513 2.17 12.40 -0.53
N ALA A 514 3.07 11.42 -0.39
CA ALA A 514 2.90 10.34 0.59
C ALA A 514 2.84 10.87 2.04
N LYS A 515 3.69 11.84 2.39
CA LYS A 515 3.69 12.48 3.72
C LYS A 515 2.41 13.28 3.96
N TYR A 516 1.95 14.04 2.96
CA TYR A 516 0.70 14.80 3.04
C TYR A 516 -0.52 13.87 3.27
N ARG A 517 -0.64 12.80 2.48
CA ARG A 517 -1.67 11.77 2.66
C ARG A 517 -1.57 11.07 4.03
N LEU A 518 -0.36 10.84 4.55
CA LEU A 518 -0.16 10.28 5.89
C LEU A 518 -0.59 11.24 7.01
N GLU A 519 -0.36 12.54 6.84
CA GLU A 519 -0.80 13.59 7.78
C GLU A 519 -2.34 13.66 7.82
N ILE A 520 -3.01 13.70 6.66
CA ILE A 520 -4.49 13.62 6.58
C ILE A 520 -5.01 12.31 7.19
N ALA A 521 -4.41 11.17 6.88
CA ALA A 521 -4.84 9.88 7.44
C ALA A 521 -4.68 9.83 8.97
N THR A 522 -3.63 10.47 9.49
CA THR A 522 -3.39 10.60 10.93
C THR A 522 -4.42 11.53 11.56
N GLU A 523 -4.69 12.68 10.95
CA GLU A 523 -5.68 13.64 11.42
C GLU A 523 -7.09 13.03 11.43
N LYS A 524 -7.53 12.38 10.35
CA LYS A 524 -8.81 11.64 10.31
C LYS A 524 -8.92 10.61 11.43
N ARG A 525 -7.84 9.86 11.70
CA ARG A 525 -7.79 8.87 12.80
C ARG A 525 -7.80 9.52 14.19
N THR A 526 -7.31 10.75 14.35
CA THR A 526 -7.32 11.48 15.63
C THR A 526 -8.62 12.28 15.84
N ALA A 527 -9.26 12.73 14.76
CA ALA A 527 -10.57 13.38 14.77
C ALA A 527 -11.72 12.38 15.01
N LEU A 528 -11.56 11.13 14.54
CA LEU A 528 -12.30 9.98 15.06
C LEU A 528 -11.87 9.76 16.52
N ALA A 529 -12.60 10.41 17.44
CA ALA A 529 -12.33 10.40 18.87
C ALA A 529 -12.14 8.97 19.42
N PRO A 530 -11.27 8.76 20.42
CA PRO A 530 -11.04 7.44 20.99
C PRO A 530 -12.35 6.87 21.50
N THR A 531 -12.60 5.58 21.21
CA THR A 531 -13.64 4.79 21.87
C THR A 531 -13.45 4.92 23.38
N ASN A 532 -14.36 5.65 24.04
CA ASN A 532 -14.23 5.97 25.47
C ASN A 532 -14.06 4.68 26.29
N PHE A 533 -13.25 4.74 27.34
CA PHE A 533 -12.95 3.58 28.20
C PHE A 533 -14.22 2.89 28.75
N ASP A 534 -15.33 3.63 28.93
CA ASP A 534 -16.64 3.08 29.32
C ASP A 534 -17.20 2.06 28.31
N THR A 535 -16.88 2.17 27.02
CA THR A 535 -17.38 1.26 25.97
C THR A 535 -16.61 -0.06 25.83
N MET A 536 -15.54 -0.26 26.61
CA MET A 536 -14.80 -1.54 26.66
C MET A 536 -15.14 -2.40 27.90
N PHE A 537 -15.93 -1.87 28.84
CA PHE A 537 -16.24 -2.53 30.12
C PHE A 537 -17.74 -2.58 30.46
N SER A 538 -18.60 -2.25 29.49
CA SER A 538 -20.05 -2.47 29.51
C SER A 538 -20.42 -3.69 28.67
#